data_AF-A0A1I0LP60-F1
#
_entry.id   AF-A0A1I0LP60-F1
#
_cell.length_a   1.000
_cell.length_b   1.000
_cell.length_c   1.000
_cell.angle_alpha   90.00
_cell.angle_beta   90.00
_cell.angle_gamma   90.00
#
_symmetry.space_group_name_H-M   'P 1'
#
loop_
_entity.id
_entity.type
_entity.pdbx_description
1 polymer ?
#
loop_
_entity_poly.entity_id
_entity_poly.type
_entity_poly.pdbx_seq_one_letter_code
_entity_poly.pdbx_strand_id
1 'polypeptide(L)'
;MQSPTYLHDLLASTLFTEGLDGDMDLWALGFSAVWIKGADLDALAPIYQLDLSTRTPCHLSEILEQNIDDESVWVAEAGDWISIVPANADREHLLSATAGGREAFGLSVDISNRDYLHYARDGRLVTSFSPSQPELRFGDDPYALDHLMDGLRFQISADDVFDDRVDREESISSALTLIGRFTGTDMATDWFEAQHSCIRPTS
;
A
#
# COMPACT_ATOMS: atom_id res chain seq x y z
N MET A 1 -25.22 -3.22 -6.49
CA MET A 1 -24.13 -2.32 -6.94
C MET A 1 -22.89 -2.84 -6.24
N GLN A 2 -22.14 -3.72 -6.89
CA GLN A 2 -20.88 -4.27 -6.37
C GLN A 2 -19.75 -3.41 -6.93
N SER A 3 -18.99 -2.77 -6.05
CA SER A 3 -17.62 -2.28 -6.30
C SER A 3 -16.85 -2.49 -4.99
N PRO A 4 -15.53 -2.77 -4.97
CA PRO A 4 -14.55 -2.67 -6.08
C PRO A 4 -13.66 -3.92 -6.21
N THR A 5 -13.76 -4.64 -7.34
CA THR A 5 -12.90 -5.79 -7.66
C THR A 5 -11.46 -5.37 -8.06
N TYR A 6 -11.20 -4.08 -8.27
CA TYR A 6 -9.98 -3.61 -8.93
C TYR A 6 -8.69 -3.76 -8.12
N LEU A 7 -8.69 -3.60 -6.78
CA LEU A 7 -7.43 -3.73 -6.02
C LEU A 7 -7.13 -5.19 -5.64
N HIS A 8 -8.10 -6.03 -5.29
CA HIS A 8 -7.82 -7.45 -5.10
C HIS A 8 -7.24 -8.08 -6.37
N ASP A 9 -7.80 -7.73 -7.53
CA ASP A 9 -7.29 -8.21 -8.81
C ASP A 9 -5.88 -7.66 -9.10
N LEU A 10 -5.55 -6.44 -8.62
CA LEU A 10 -4.19 -5.88 -8.60
C LEU A 10 -3.22 -6.67 -7.69
N LEU A 11 -3.68 -7.09 -6.50
CA LEU A 11 -2.91 -7.92 -5.56
C LEU A 11 -2.62 -9.32 -6.15
N ALA A 12 -3.56 -9.85 -6.93
CA ALA A 12 -3.44 -11.14 -7.60
C ALA A 12 -2.57 -11.08 -8.87
N SER A 13 -2.49 -9.92 -9.55
CA SER A 13 -1.72 -9.76 -10.79
C SER A 13 -0.24 -9.45 -10.57
N THR A 14 0.17 -8.86 -9.43
CA THR A 14 1.60 -8.67 -9.10
C THR A 14 2.30 -9.95 -8.64
N LEU A 15 1.59 -11.09 -8.65
CA LEU A 15 2.15 -12.44 -8.50
C LEU A 15 2.92 -12.82 -9.78
N PHE A 16 4.08 -12.22 -10.01
CA PHE A 16 4.99 -12.73 -11.04
C PHE A 16 5.49 -14.12 -10.63
N THR A 17 5.21 -15.08 -11.52
CA THR A 17 5.52 -16.51 -11.41
C THR A 17 6.79 -16.93 -12.17
N GLU A 18 7.75 -16.03 -12.43
CA GLU A 18 8.99 -16.40 -13.14
C GLU A 18 10.25 -16.11 -12.32
N GLY A 19 11.09 -17.15 -12.17
CA GLY A 19 12.34 -17.11 -11.38
C GLY A 19 12.33 -18.02 -10.14
N LEU A 20 11.83 -19.26 -10.25
CA LEU A 20 11.81 -20.27 -9.19
C LEU A 20 13.21 -20.85 -8.86
N ASP A 21 14.21 -20.00 -8.60
CA ASP A 21 15.54 -20.44 -8.20
C ASP A 21 15.81 -20.13 -6.72
N GLY A 22 15.75 -21.21 -5.91
CA GLY A 22 16.56 -21.51 -4.72
C GLY A 22 16.58 -20.58 -3.49
N ASP A 23 16.77 -19.28 -3.66
CA ASP A 23 17.14 -18.33 -2.62
C ASP A 23 16.29 -17.04 -2.67
N MET A 24 15.07 -17.11 -3.19
CA MET A 24 14.18 -15.96 -3.23
C MET A 24 13.57 -15.71 -1.85
N ASP A 25 13.67 -14.47 -1.38
CA ASP A 25 12.98 -14.00 -0.19
C ASP A 25 11.48 -14.05 -0.48
N LEU A 26 10.80 -15.12 -0.05
CA LEU A 26 9.35 -15.32 -0.23
C LEU A 26 8.50 -14.17 0.34
N TRP A 27 9.13 -13.28 1.10
CA TRP A 27 8.61 -12.03 1.64
C TRP A 27 8.54 -10.90 0.60
N ALA A 28 9.29 -10.99 -0.50
CA ALA A 28 9.29 -10.03 -1.61
C ALA A 28 8.18 -10.31 -2.65
N LEU A 29 7.52 -11.46 -2.57
CA LEU A 29 6.37 -11.78 -3.41
C LEU A 29 5.09 -11.29 -2.74
N GLY A 30 4.37 -10.39 -3.41
CA GLY A 30 3.13 -9.82 -2.89
C GLY A 30 2.80 -8.46 -3.49
N PHE A 31 1.97 -7.71 -2.76
CA PHE A 31 1.69 -6.31 -3.04
C PHE A 31 2.24 -5.46 -1.92
N SER A 32 2.79 -4.31 -2.30
CA SER A 32 3.21 -3.32 -1.34
C SER A 32 3.06 -1.93 -1.94
N ALA A 33 2.48 -1.02 -1.17
CA ALA A 33 2.22 0.35 -1.57
C ALA A 33 2.52 1.30 -0.41
N VAL A 34 2.98 2.50 -0.76
CA VAL A 34 3.23 3.56 0.21
C VAL A 34 2.52 4.83 -0.19
N TRP A 35 2.11 5.61 0.82
CA TRP A 35 1.54 6.94 0.68
C TRP A 35 2.33 7.88 1.56
N ILE A 36 2.92 8.92 0.98
CA ILE A 36 3.88 9.78 1.68
C ILE A 36 3.46 11.23 1.55
N LYS A 37 3.49 11.96 2.66
CA LYS A 37 3.25 13.39 2.77
C LYS A 37 4.50 14.12 3.25
N GLY A 38 4.66 15.36 2.77
CA GLY A 38 5.75 16.25 3.19
C GLY A 38 7.05 16.04 2.38
N ALA A 39 6.96 15.41 1.22
CA ALA A 39 8.05 15.30 0.25
C ALA A 39 7.48 15.50 -1.16
N ASP A 40 8.30 16.06 -2.05
CA ASP A 40 8.04 16.04 -3.48
C ASP A 40 8.66 14.80 -4.13
N LEU A 41 8.33 14.57 -5.39
CA LEU A 41 8.80 13.38 -6.11
C LEU A 41 10.33 13.39 -6.31
N ASP A 42 10.95 14.57 -6.43
CA ASP A 42 12.41 14.71 -6.51
C ASP A 42 13.11 14.21 -5.23
N ALA A 43 12.53 14.49 -4.05
CA ALA A 43 13.05 14.01 -2.78
C ALA A 43 12.80 12.51 -2.55
N LEU A 44 11.72 11.96 -3.13
CA LEU A 44 11.37 10.54 -3.02
C LEU A 44 12.10 9.66 -4.05
N ALA A 45 12.45 10.21 -5.21
CA ALA A 45 13.14 9.48 -6.28
C ALA A 45 14.37 8.71 -5.82
N PRO A 46 15.34 9.28 -5.07
CA PRO A 46 16.49 8.50 -4.60
C PRO A 46 16.13 7.47 -3.50
N ILE A 47 15.02 7.64 -2.78
CA ILE A 47 14.58 6.73 -1.72
C ILE A 47 13.95 5.47 -2.34
N TYR A 48 13.16 5.66 -3.39
CA TYR A 48 12.44 4.62 -4.11
C TYR A 48 13.08 4.26 -5.46
N GLN A 49 14.30 4.71 -5.69
CA GLN A 49 15.11 4.44 -6.89
C GLN A 49 14.39 4.81 -8.21
N LEU A 50 13.68 5.92 -8.26
CA LEU A 50 12.89 6.34 -9.43
C LEU A 50 13.73 7.13 -10.44
N ASP A 51 13.75 6.71 -11.71
CA ASP A 51 14.29 7.52 -12.80
C ASP A 51 13.20 8.46 -13.36
N LEU A 52 13.14 9.67 -12.83
CA LEU A 52 12.16 10.68 -13.24
C LEU A 52 12.23 11.07 -14.73
N SER A 53 13.33 10.77 -15.43
CA SER A 53 13.43 11.01 -16.87
C SER A 53 12.57 10.06 -17.71
N THR A 54 12.16 8.93 -17.12
CA THR A 54 11.32 7.91 -17.76
C THR A 54 9.82 8.13 -17.51
N ARG A 55 9.45 9.18 -16.77
CA ARG A 55 8.08 9.49 -16.38
C ARG A 55 7.17 9.61 -17.61
N THR A 56 6.16 8.75 -17.68
CA THR A 56 5.14 8.78 -18.73
C THR A 56 3.73 8.72 -18.13
N PRO A 57 2.71 9.39 -18.71
CA PRO A 57 1.35 9.27 -18.22
C PRO A 57 0.81 7.85 -18.36
N CYS A 58 0.16 7.31 -17.33
CA CYS A 58 -0.50 6.00 -17.38
C CYS A 58 -1.68 5.93 -16.40
N HIS A 59 -2.58 4.98 -16.65
CA HIS A 59 -3.55 4.52 -15.64
C HIS A 59 -2.97 3.36 -14.84
N LEU A 60 -3.42 3.18 -13.60
CA LEU A 60 -2.98 2.02 -12.81
C LEU A 60 -3.35 0.71 -13.52
N SER A 61 -4.56 0.63 -14.08
CA SER A 61 -5.04 -0.55 -14.83
C SER A 61 -4.12 -0.94 -15.99
N GLU A 62 -3.49 0.03 -16.66
CA GLU A 62 -2.56 -0.24 -17.77
C GLU A 62 -1.30 -0.97 -17.28
N ILE A 63 -0.81 -0.64 -16.09
CA ILE A 63 0.34 -1.33 -15.48
C ILE A 63 -0.05 -2.75 -15.06
N LEU A 64 -1.28 -2.96 -14.58
CA LEU A 64 -1.78 -4.29 -14.20
C LEU A 64 -2.03 -5.21 -15.38
N GLU A 65 -2.64 -4.69 -16.44
CA GLU A 65 -2.96 -5.47 -17.63
C GLU A 65 -1.71 -5.89 -18.39
N GLN A 66 -0.66 -5.06 -18.33
CA GLN A 66 0.55 -5.29 -19.10
C GLN A 66 1.57 -6.19 -18.41
N ASN A 67 1.39 -6.55 -17.12
CA ASN A 67 2.38 -7.28 -16.33
C ASN A 67 3.79 -6.80 -16.69
N ILE A 68 4.04 -5.50 -16.51
CA ILE A 68 5.24 -4.88 -17.07
C ILE A 68 6.49 -5.47 -16.40
N ASP A 69 7.17 -6.36 -17.12
CA ASP A 69 8.44 -7.02 -16.73
C ASP A 69 9.63 -6.04 -16.62
N ASP A 70 9.41 -4.72 -16.77
CA ASP A 70 10.47 -3.71 -16.74
C ASP A 70 10.60 -2.99 -15.39
N GLU A 71 9.97 -3.55 -14.34
CA GLU A 71 10.00 -3.06 -12.96
C GLU A 71 9.41 -1.66 -12.76
N SER A 72 8.67 -1.14 -13.75
CA SER A 72 8.01 0.16 -13.65
C SER A 72 7.08 0.26 -12.45
N VAL A 73 7.10 1.42 -11.80
CA VAL A 73 6.18 1.78 -10.73
C VAL A 73 5.16 2.82 -11.20
N TRP A 74 3.95 2.67 -10.70
CA TRP A 74 2.92 3.69 -10.73
C TRP A 74 3.15 4.70 -9.60
N VAL A 75 3.18 5.97 -9.94
CA VAL A 75 3.26 7.08 -9.00
C VAL A 75 2.07 7.99 -9.20
N ALA A 76 1.34 8.26 -8.12
CA ALA A 76 0.18 9.12 -8.13
C ALA A 76 0.29 10.26 -7.12
N GLU A 77 -0.19 11.43 -7.50
CA GLU A 77 -0.17 12.63 -6.67
C GLU A 77 -1.63 13.03 -6.37
N ALA A 78 -2.01 13.14 -5.10
CA ALA A 78 -3.31 13.66 -4.68
C ALA A 78 -3.17 14.54 -3.45
N GLY A 79 -3.52 15.82 -3.61
CA GLY A 79 -3.31 16.82 -2.56
C GLY A 79 -1.82 16.88 -2.18
N ASP A 80 -1.54 16.70 -0.89
CA ASP A 80 -0.17 16.69 -0.37
C ASP A 80 0.49 15.29 -0.34
N TRP A 81 -0.19 14.28 -0.90
CA TRP A 81 0.23 12.88 -0.82
C TRP A 81 0.74 12.36 -2.16
N ILE A 82 1.84 11.59 -2.09
CA ILE A 82 2.40 10.83 -3.20
C ILE A 82 2.21 9.35 -2.88
N SER A 83 1.53 8.62 -3.75
CA SER A 83 1.42 7.16 -3.71
C SER A 83 2.42 6.53 -4.67
N ILE A 84 3.06 5.43 -4.26
CA ILE A 84 3.97 4.65 -5.12
C ILE A 84 3.57 3.18 -5.05
N VAL A 85 3.41 2.53 -6.21
CA VAL A 85 2.97 1.15 -6.37
C VAL A 85 3.68 0.46 -7.56
N PRO A 86 4.38 -0.66 -7.36
CA PRO A 86 4.78 -1.23 -6.08
C PRO A 86 5.82 -0.34 -5.38
N ALA A 87 5.91 -0.46 -4.05
CA ALA A 87 6.93 0.23 -3.25
C ALA A 87 7.29 -0.59 -2.01
N ASN A 88 8.53 -0.49 -1.52
CA ASN A 88 8.90 -1.11 -0.24
C ASN A 88 8.16 -0.42 0.91
N ALA A 89 7.23 -1.14 1.56
CA ALA A 89 6.49 -0.70 2.73
C ALA A 89 7.02 -1.30 4.04
N ASP A 90 8.18 -1.94 4.04
CA ASP A 90 8.81 -2.50 5.24
C ASP A 90 9.00 -1.40 6.28
N ARG A 91 8.75 -1.76 7.53
CA ARG A 91 8.83 -0.83 8.66
C ARG A 91 10.11 -0.01 8.66
N GLU A 92 11.28 -0.64 8.56
CA GLU A 92 12.56 0.07 8.62
C GLU A 92 12.73 1.06 7.46
N HIS A 93 12.31 0.66 6.26
CA HIS A 93 12.32 1.51 5.08
C HIS A 93 11.36 2.70 5.27
N LEU A 94 10.14 2.46 5.77
CA LEU A 94 9.13 3.49 6.03
C LEU A 94 9.59 4.49 7.09
N LEU A 95 10.26 4.03 8.16
CA LEU A 95 10.85 4.92 9.17
C LEU A 95 11.95 5.79 8.57
N SER A 96 12.82 5.22 7.74
CA SER A 96 13.84 6.00 7.03
C SER A 96 13.21 7.04 6.09
N ALA A 97 12.22 6.63 5.29
CA ALA A 97 11.52 7.48 4.33
C ALA A 97 10.79 8.65 5.01
N THR A 98 10.27 8.43 6.23
CA THR A 98 9.54 9.44 7.00
C THR A 98 10.43 10.34 7.86
N ALA A 99 11.74 10.10 7.94
CA ALA A 99 12.65 10.94 8.71
C ALA A 99 12.64 12.40 8.21
N GLY A 100 12.73 13.36 9.12
CA GLY A 100 12.78 14.78 8.77
C GLY A 100 11.40 15.44 8.63
N GLY A 101 10.44 15.01 9.45
CA GLY A 101 9.11 15.62 9.56
C GLY A 101 8.06 15.13 8.55
N ARG A 102 8.38 14.09 7.77
CA ARG A 102 7.45 13.47 6.82
C ARG A 102 6.51 12.50 7.51
N GLU A 103 5.50 12.07 6.78
CA GLU A 103 4.46 11.17 7.27
C GLU A 103 4.09 10.17 6.18
N ALA A 104 3.88 8.91 6.54
CA ALA A 104 3.56 7.88 5.55
C ALA A 104 2.70 6.74 6.07
N PHE A 105 1.91 6.17 5.16
CA PHE A 105 1.34 4.84 5.27
C PHE A 105 2.13 3.86 4.42
N GLY A 106 2.29 2.64 4.91
CA GLY A 106 2.74 1.49 4.14
C GLY A 106 1.74 0.35 4.30
N LEU A 107 1.26 -0.21 3.19
CA LEU A 107 0.41 -1.40 3.18
C LEU A 107 1.13 -2.50 2.40
N SER A 108 1.34 -3.64 3.04
CA SER A 108 1.93 -4.81 2.38
C SER A 108 1.10 -6.06 2.61
N VAL A 109 1.15 -6.97 1.63
CA VAL A 109 0.42 -8.24 1.58
C VAL A 109 1.35 -9.25 0.92
N ASP A 110 1.84 -10.23 1.67
CA ASP A 110 2.72 -11.28 1.14
C ASP A 110 1.95 -12.52 0.63
N ILE A 111 2.64 -13.39 -0.12
CA ILE A 111 2.10 -14.68 -0.61
C ILE A 111 1.79 -15.69 0.50
N SER A 112 2.35 -15.50 1.70
CA SER A 112 2.02 -16.32 2.89
C SER A 112 0.77 -15.80 3.60
N ASN A 113 0.05 -14.88 2.96
CA ASN A 113 -1.14 -14.22 3.45
C ASN A 113 -0.92 -13.34 4.70
N ARG A 114 0.30 -12.88 4.94
CA ARG A 114 0.57 -11.86 5.96
C ARG A 114 0.32 -10.49 5.37
N ASP A 115 -0.41 -9.69 6.11
CA ASP A 115 -0.80 -8.33 5.75
C ASP A 115 -0.39 -7.38 6.87
N TYR A 116 0.18 -6.24 6.51
CA TYR A 116 0.55 -5.20 7.47
C TYR A 116 0.18 -3.83 6.95
N LEU A 117 -0.46 -3.05 7.82
CA LEU A 117 -0.59 -1.62 7.67
C LEU A 117 0.32 -0.95 8.69
N HIS A 118 1.20 -0.09 8.21
CA HIS A 118 2.09 0.74 9.00
C HIS A 118 1.72 2.20 8.81
N TYR A 119 1.70 2.96 9.90
CA TYR A 119 1.60 4.41 9.90
C TYR A 119 2.80 4.98 10.65
N ALA A 120 3.63 5.75 9.93
CA ALA A 120 4.88 6.31 10.45
C ALA A 120 4.92 7.82 10.25
N ARG A 121 5.58 8.51 11.18
CA ARG A 121 5.76 9.96 11.15
C ARG A 121 7.08 10.35 11.78
N ASP A 122 7.84 11.18 11.09
CA ASP A 122 9.13 11.71 11.55
C ASP A 122 10.09 10.60 12.02
N GLY A 123 10.18 9.51 11.25
CA GLY A 123 11.00 8.35 11.56
C GLY A 123 10.56 7.52 12.77
N ARG A 124 9.31 7.70 13.21
CA ARG A 124 8.72 6.94 14.33
C ARG A 124 7.49 6.18 13.86
N LEU A 125 7.34 4.95 14.34
CA LEU A 125 6.17 4.14 14.06
C LEU A 125 5.05 4.58 15.00
N VAL A 126 3.99 5.20 14.45
CA VAL A 126 2.84 5.65 15.23
C VAL A 126 1.95 4.46 15.56
N THR A 127 1.49 3.73 14.55
CA THR A 127 0.76 2.48 14.73
C THR A 127 1.07 1.49 13.61
N SER A 128 0.94 0.21 13.92
CA SER A 128 1.11 -0.90 13.02
C SER A 128 0.23 -2.05 13.44
N PHE A 129 -0.48 -2.65 12.50
CA PHE A 129 -1.30 -3.83 12.74
C PHE A 129 -1.51 -4.60 11.44
N SER A 130 -1.92 -5.87 11.55
CA SER A 130 -2.46 -6.61 10.41
C SER A 130 -3.93 -6.24 10.23
N PRO A 131 -4.38 -5.81 9.04
CA PRO A 131 -5.82 -5.63 8.77
C PRO A 131 -6.66 -6.86 9.16
N SER A 132 -6.12 -8.07 8.98
CA SER A 132 -6.76 -9.32 9.37
C SER A 132 -6.81 -9.56 10.89
N GLN A 133 -5.97 -8.87 11.68
CA GLN A 133 -5.87 -8.96 13.14
C GLN A 133 -5.59 -7.57 13.77
N PRO A 134 -6.52 -6.60 13.63
CA PRO A 134 -6.30 -5.21 14.05
C PRO A 134 -6.11 -5.03 15.56
N GLU A 135 -6.52 -6.00 16.38
CA GLU A 135 -6.29 -6.05 17.82
C GLU A 135 -4.82 -6.24 18.18
N LEU A 136 -4.02 -6.87 17.31
CA LEU A 136 -2.58 -7.06 17.50
C LEU A 136 -1.80 -5.86 16.97
N ARG A 137 -2.00 -4.72 17.62
CA ARG A 137 -1.43 -3.43 17.22
C ARG A 137 -0.28 -2.96 18.12
N PHE A 138 0.69 -2.26 17.53
CA PHE A 138 1.86 -1.73 18.23
C PHE A 138 2.35 -0.41 17.60
N GLY A 139 3.16 0.35 18.34
CA GLY A 139 3.66 1.67 17.94
C GLY A 139 3.64 2.64 19.11
N ASP A 140 4.05 3.88 18.87
CA ASP A 140 4.07 4.95 19.88
C ASP A 140 2.65 5.37 20.31
N ASP A 141 1.69 5.33 19.39
CA ASP A 141 0.25 5.56 19.64
C ASP A 141 -0.59 4.53 18.86
N PRO A 142 -0.73 3.30 19.40
CA PRO A 142 -1.38 2.21 18.67
C PRO A 142 -2.85 2.45 18.29
N TYR A 143 -3.52 3.41 18.93
CA TYR A 143 -4.94 3.72 18.74
C TYR A 143 -5.17 5.03 17.96
N ALA A 144 -4.12 5.63 17.40
CA ALA A 144 -4.20 6.90 16.67
C ALA A 144 -5.24 6.92 15.54
N LEU A 145 -5.52 5.75 14.95
CA LEU A 145 -6.41 5.61 13.78
C LEU A 145 -7.84 5.18 14.13
N ASP A 146 -8.15 4.87 15.40
CA ASP A 146 -9.44 4.26 15.79
C ASP A 146 -10.66 5.08 15.36
N HIS A 147 -10.57 6.40 15.49
CA HIS A 147 -11.63 7.32 15.09
C HIS A 147 -11.95 7.29 13.58
N LEU A 148 -11.00 6.85 12.75
CA LEU A 148 -11.18 6.67 11.31
C LEU A 148 -11.58 5.24 10.94
N MET A 149 -11.48 4.30 11.88
CA MET A 149 -11.86 2.90 11.68
C MET A 149 -13.36 2.65 11.88
N ASP A 150 -14.12 3.63 12.37
CA ASP A 150 -15.56 3.48 12.61
C ASP A 150 -16.32 3.10 11.34
N GLY A 151 -17.12 2.03 11.43
CA GLY A 151 -17.87 1.47 10.29
C GLY A 151 -17.03 0.76 9.22
N LEU A 152 -15.71 0.58 9.43
CA LEU A 152 -14.87 -0.29 8.60
C LEU A 152 -14.90 -1.73 9.10
N ARG A 153 -14.76 -2.69 8.19
CA ARG A 153 -14.85 -4.12 8.48
C ARG A 153 -13.45 -4.71 8.42
N PHE A 154 -12.82 -4.77 9.60
CA PHE A 154 -11.56 -5.46 9.83
C PHE A 154 -11.81 -6.78 10.56
N GLN A 155 -10.79 -7.63 10.66
CA GLN A 155 -10.78 -8.90 11.39
C GLN A 155 -11.50 -10.07 10.70
N ILE A 156 -10.71 -11.08 10.34
CA ILE A 156 -11.21 -12.38 9.89
C ILE A 156 -11.53 -13.18 11.17
N SER A 157 -12.79 -13.21 11.60
CA SER A 157 -13.23 -13.68 12.93
C SER A 157 -12.44 -14.88 13.49
N ALA A 158 -11.93 -14.76 14.72
CA ALA A 158 -11.65 -15.91 15.56
C ALA A 158 -12.94 -16.29 16.32
N ASP A 159 -13.36 -17.55 16.17
CA ASP A 159 -14.48 -18.25 16.84
C ASP A 159 -15.92 -18.08 16.30
N ASP A 160 -16.40 -19.19 15.73
CA ASP A 160 -17.76 -19.77 15.71
C ASP A 160 -18.99 -19.00 15.19
N VAL A 161 -18.88 -17.77 14.69
CA VAL A 161 -20.00 -17.10 13.99
C VAL A 161 -19.71 -17.02 12.48
N PHE A 162 -20.19 -18.03 11.73
CA PHE A 162 -19.96 -18.13 10.28
C PHE A 162 -20.65 -17.03 9.46
N ASP A 163 -21.62 -16.31 10.01
CA ASP A 163 -22.52 -15.40 9.27
C ASP A 163 -22.01 -13.95 9.19
N ASP A 164 -20.96 -13.58 9.94
CA ASP A 164 -20.36 -12.23 9.95
C ASP A 164 -18.84 -12.28 9.75
N ARG A 165 -18.36 -13.27 8.98
CA ARG A 165 -16.96 -13.34 8.58
C ARG A 165 -16.66 -12.22 7.58
N VAL A 166 -15.64 -11.44 7.89
CA VAL A 166 -15.01 -10.51 6.95
C VAL A 166 -14.00 -11.31 6.14
N ASP A 167 -14.21 -11.33 4.83
CA ASP A 167 -13.22 -11.93 3.92
C ASP A 167 -11.99 -11.02 3.83
N ARG A 168 -10.84 -11.57 3.46
CA ARG A 168 -9.57 -10.82 3.46
C ARG A 168 -9.65 -9.61 2.53
N GLU A 169 -10.31 -9.75 1.40
CA GLU A 169 -10.54 -8.71 0.42
C GLU A 169 -11.29 -7.52 1.03
N GLU A 170 -12.26 -7.79 1.90
CA GLU A 170 -13.02 -6.77 2.61
C GLU A 170 -12.15 -6.09 3.69
N SER A 171 -11.29 -6.85 4.36
CA SER A 171 -10.34 -6.29 5.34
C SER A 171 -9.28 -5.38 4.69
N ILE A 172 -8.73 -5.79 3.55
CA ILE A 172 -7.81 -4.95 2.77
C ILE A 172 -8.54 -3.73 2.20
N SER A 173 -9.78 -3.90 1.71
CA SER A 173 -10.62 -2.78 1.27
C SER A 173 -10.87 -1.78 2.40
N SER A 174 -11.06 -2.26 3.63
CA SER A 174 -11.15 -1.42 4.82
C SER A 174 -9.85 -0.69 5.12
N ALA A 175 -8.67 -1.33 4.97
CA ALA A 175 -7.38 -0.66 5.14
C ALA A 175 -7.17 0.48 4.13
N LEU A 176 -7.55 0.29 2.86
CA LEU A 176 -7.47 1.34 1.84
C LEU A 176 -8.46 2.47 2.10
N THR A 177 -9.68 2.12 2.54
CA THR A 177 -10.68 3.10 2.92
C THR A 177 -10.20 3.94 4.11
N LEU A 178 -9.53 3.30 5.08
CA LEU A 178 -8.89 3.99 6.21
C LEU A 178 -7.82 4.99 5.74
N ILE A 179 -6.95 4.58 4.82
CA ILE A 179 -5.94 5.46 4.21
C ILE A 179 -6.63 6.62 3.46
N GLY A 180 -7.71 6.35 2.72
CA GLY A 180 -8.47 7.38 2.03
C GLY A 180 -9.11 8.41 2.96
N ARG A 181 -9.72 7.93 4.05
CA ARG A 181 -10.26 8.80 5.11
C ARG A 181 -9.17 9.68 5.72
N PHE A 182 -7.98 9.13 5.95
CA PHE A 182 -6.87 9.87 6.54
C PHE A 182 -6.30 10.93 5.57
N THR A 183 -6.07 10.53 4.32
CA THR A 183 -5.49 11.39 3.29
C THR A 183 -6.47 12.44 2.77
N GLY A 184 -7.78 12.25 2.99
CA GLY A 184 -8.85 13.13 2.53
C GLY A 184 -9.23 12.92 1.06
N THR A 185 -8.81 11.81 0.46
CA THR A 185 -9.03 11.48 -0.95
C THR A 185 -9.69 10.10 -1.02
N ASP A 186 -10.71 9.93 -1.86
CA ASP A 186 -11.29 8.60 -2.10
C ASP A 186 -10.31 7.78 -2.94
N MET A 187 -9.49 6.98 -2.25
CA MET A 187 -8.46 6.14 -2.87
C MET A 187 -9.07 5.17 -3.87
N ALA A 188 -10.29 4.66 -3.61
CA ALA A 188 -10.82 3.46 -4.25
C ALA A 188 -11.32 3.67 -5.67
N THR A 189 -11.58 4.91 -6.10
CA THR A 189 -12.15 5.19 -7.44
C THR A 189 -11.47 6.38 -8.09
N ASP A 190 -11.56 7.57 -7.50
CA ASP A 190 -11.06 8.78 -8.15
C ASP A 190 -9.55 8.77 -8.35
N TRP A 191 -8.80 8.13 -7.43
CA TRP A 191 -7.35 8.12 -7.51
C TRP A 191 -6.78 7.00 -8.37
N PHE A 192 -7.31 5.78 -8.27
CA PHE A 192 -6.83 4.65 -9.08
C PHE A 192 -7.30 4.70 -10.54
N GLU A 193 -8.45 5.30 -10.83
CA GLU A 193 -8.94 5.46 -12.21
C GLU A 193 -8.32 6.68 -12.91
N ALA A 194 -7.79 7.64 -12.15
CA ALA A 194 -7.14 8.82 -12.72
C ALA A 194 -5.83 8.46 -13.43
N GLN A 195 -5.48 9.28 -14.42
CA GLN A 195 -4.20 9.20 -15.10
C GLN A 195 -3.11 9.81 -14.21
N HIS A 196 -2.07 9.04 -13.94
CA HIS A 196 -0.91 9.48 -13.18
C HIS A 196 0.38 9.21 -13.94
N SER A 197 1.37 8.56 -13.33
CA SER A 197 2.70 8.39 -13.91
C SER A 197 3.22 6.98 -13.77
N CYS A 198 3.74 6.44 -14.86
CA CYS A 198 4.59 5.26 -14.91
C CYS A 198 6.04 5.74 -14.90
N ILE A 199 6.86 5.20 -14.01
CA ILE A 199 8.27 5.57 -13.84
C ILE A 199 9.09 4.30 -13.66
N ARG A 200 10.18 4.15 -14.41
CA ARG A 200 11.13 3.03 -14.28
C ARG A 200 12.11 3.26 -13.13
N PRO A 201 12.69 2.18 -12.58
CA PRO A 201 13.75 2.31 -11.61
C PRO A 201 15.05 2.81 -12.27
N THR A 202 15.95 3.39 -11.46
CA THR A 202 17.31 3.72 -11.87
C THR A 202 18.11 2.45 -12.17
N SER A 203 18.71 2.36 -13.36
CA SER A 203 19.59 1.26 -13.77
C SER A 203 20.92 1.19 -13.01
#